data_AF-A0A2A4K4S5-F1
#
_entry.id   AF-A0A2A4K4S5-F1
#
_cell.length_a   1.000
_cell.length_b   1.000
_cell.length_c   1.000
_cell.angle_alpha   90.00
_cell.angle_beta   90.00
_cell.angle_gamma   90.00
#
_symmetry.space_group_name_H-M   'P 1'
#
loop_
_entity.id
_entity.type
_entity.pdbx_description
1 polymer ?
#
loop_
_entity_poly.entity_id
_entity_poly.type
_entity_poly.pdbx_seq_one_letter_code
_entity_poly.pdbx_strand_id
1 'polypeptide(L)'
;MDKKEENSPQDDAKVMNEPEEDNFTRYTLFDITIDSGLKDDEGNEIPRPFTKNQMRKWLKKVKWENRKAEKRAKEKARAKERRREAREANIDLGPNRKALKKMKLERPKKSTAVVIDLSFDHLMMEKDRFKVIKQILRCYSINRRSETPVQFHITSFGEKSKTDMSRHNGYEHWDINFHEAPYLEVFPKDKIVYLTSESDNVIEQFEENTAYIIGGLVDHNKHKVDLYLLLHHK
;
A
#
# COMPACT_ATOMS: atom_id res chain seq x y z
N MET A 1 14.15 57.66 -45.15
CA MET A 1 15.20 56.71 -45.56
C MET A 1 15.07 55.48 -44.67
N ASP A 2 13.93 54.78 -44.72
CA ASP A 2 13.45 53.95 -45.84
C ASP A 2 14.48 52.93 -46.27
N LYS A 3 14.28 51.68 -45.82
CA LYS A 3 14.17 50.52 -46.71
C LYS A 3 13.33 49.43 -46.03
N LYS A 4 12.19 49.17 -46.66
CA LYS A 4 11.33 47.99 -46.53
C LYS A 4 11.96 46.81 -47.29
N GLU A 5 11.28 45.66 -47.17
CA GLU A 5 11.42 44.35 -47.84
C GLU A 5 12.05 43.30 -46.91
N GLU A 6 11.47 42.12 -46.67
CA GLU A 6 10.36 41.43 -47.33
C GLU A 6 9.75 40.39 -46.38
N ASN A 7 8.50 40.02 -46.65
CA ASN A 7 7.65 39.13 -45.86
C ASN A 7 7.65 37.73 -46.50
N SER A 8 7.80 36.66 -45.72
CA SER A 8 7.23 35.34 -46.09
C SER A 8 6.96 34.49 -44.83
N PRO A 9 5.74 33.92 -44.67
CA PRO A 9 5.32 33.16 -43.51
C PRO A 9 5.43 31.64 -43.73
N GLN A 10 5.96 30.90 -42.75
CA GLN A 10 6.01 29.43 -42.67
C GLN A 10 6.55 29.10 -41.26
N ASP A 11 6.01 28.25 -40.40
CA ASP A 11 4.90 27.31 -40.48
C ASP A 11 4.39 27.07 -39.04
N ASP A 12 3.07 27.17 -38.85
CA ASP A 12 2.40 26.63 -37.66
C ASP A 12 2.48 25.10 -37.71
N ALA A 13 3.43 24.55 -36.96
CA ALA A 13 3.54 23.10 -36.77
C ALA A 13 2.34 22.58 -35.97
N LYS A 14 1.33 22.11 -36.71
CA LYS A 14 0.22 21.27 -36.24
C LYS A 14 0.74 20.19 -35.28
N VAL A 15 0.34 20.30 -34.02
CA VAL A 15 0.36 19.18 -33.07
C VAL A 15 -0.66 18.16 -33.57
N MET A 16 -0.18 17.17 -34.32
CA MET A 16 -0.96 16.00 -34.71
C MET A 16 -1.11 15.11 -33.48
N ASN A 17 -2.31 15.12 -32.89
CA ASN A 17 -2.73 14.11 -31.94
C ASN A 17 -2.79 12.76 -32.67
N GLU A 18 -1.82 11.87 -32.40
CA GLU A 18 -1.90 10.48 -32.83
C GLU A 18 -3.07 9.78 -32.12
N PRO A 19 -3.87 8.98 -32.83
CA PRO A 19 -4.98 8.27 -32.23
C PRO A 19 -4.43 7.14 -31.35
N GLU A 20 -4.95 7.02 -30.13
CA GLU A 20 -4.75 5.85 -29.28
C GLU A 20 -5.39 4.64 -29.96
N GLU A 21 -4.63 3.95 -30.81
CA GLU A 21 -5.00 2.63 -31.30
C GLU A 21 -4.96 1.65 -30.15
N ASP A 22 -6.11 1.03 -29.90
CA ASP A 22 -6.34 -0.06 -28.96
C ASP A 22 -5.55 -1.30 -29.42
N ASN A 23 -4.24 -1.28 -29.18
CA ASN A 23 -3.29 -2.16 -29.84
C ASN A 23 -3.19 -3.48 -29.06
N PHE A 24 -4.14 -4.40 -29.28
CA PHE A 24 -3.99 -5.78 -28.87
C PHE A 24 -3.01 -6.50 -29.80
N THR A 25 -1.74 -6.08 -29.78
CA THR A 25 -0.70 -6.57 -30.69
C THR A 25 -0.54 -8.08 -30.50
N ARG A 26 -0.92 -8.85 -31.53
CA ARG A 26 -0.74 -10.32 -31.55
C ARG A 26 0.75 -10.60 -31.75
N TYR A 27 1.42 -10.94 -30.66
CA TYR A 27 2.83 -11.36 -30.70
C TYR A 27 2.99 -12.67 -31.47
N THR A 28 3.84 -12.63 -32.48
CA THR A 28 4.25 -13.76 -33.31
C THR A 28 5.71 -14.11 -33.04
N LEU A 29 6.15 -15.27 -33.55
CA LEU A 29 7.54 -15.70 -33.42
C LEU A 29 8.51 -14.73 -34.13
N PHE A 30 8.03 -13.97 -35.12
CA PHE A 30 8.80 -12.97 -35.85
C PHE A 30 9.10 -11.70 -35.04
N ASP A 31 8.39 -11.47 -33.92
CA ASP A 31 8.62 -10.32 -33.03
C ASP A 31 9.77 -10.56 -32.03
N ILE A 32 10.39 -11.74 -32.05
CA ILE A 32 11.51 -12.13 -31.19
C ILE A 32 12.78 -12.15 -32.05
N THR A 33 13.60 -11.11 -31.92
CA THR A 33 14.90 -11.00 -32.61
C THR A 33 15.98 -11.89 -32.00
N ILE A 34 15.88 -12.23 -30.72
CA ILE A 34 16.79 -13.13 -30.01
C ILE A 34 15.94 -14.09 -29.18
N ASP A 35 15.87 -15.34 -29.62
CA ASP A 35 15.22 -16.40 -28.86
C ASP A 35 16.24 -17.06 -27.93
N SER A 36 16.37 -16.52 -26.72
CA SER A 36 17.25 -17.05 -25.69
C SER A 36 16.72 -18.33 -25.03
N GLY A 37 15.54 -18.83 -25.44
CA GLY A 37 14.78 -19.78 -24.66
C GLY A 37 14.33 -19.21 -23.32
N LEU A 38 13.45 -19.92 -22.63
CA LEU A 38 13.25 -19.73 -21.19
C LEU A 38 14.06 -20.79 -20.47
N LYS A 39 14.78 -20.42 -19.42
CA LYS A 39 15.45 -21.37 -18.55
C LYS A 39 14.64 -21.61 -17.28
N ASP A 40 14.68 -22.81 -16.74
CA ASP A 40 14.17 -23.10 -15.41
C ASP A 40 15.14 -22.58 -14.32
N ASP A 41 14.79 -22.78 -13.05
CA ASP A 41 15.59 -22.33 -11.90
C ASP A 41 16.94 -23.08 -11.79
N GLU A 42 17.09 -24.17 -12.54
CA GLU A 42 18.30 -25.01 -12.63
C GLU A 42 19.15 -24.66 -13.88
N GLY A 43 18.66 -23.75 -14.72
CA GLY A 43 19.35 -23.28 -15.92
C GLY A 43 19.11 -24.12 -17.18
N ASN A 44 18.23 -25.13 -17.12
CA ASN A 44 17.87 -25.97 -18.26
C ASN A 44 16.89 -25.24 -19.18
N GLU A 45 17.01 -25.46 -20.48
CA GLU A 45 16.12 -24.86 -21.48
C GLU A 45 14.73 -25.49 -21.45
N ILE A 46 13.71 -24.66 -21.22
CA ILE A 46 12.32 -25.06 -21.23
C ILE A 46 11.87 -25.23 -22.68
N PRO A 47 11.37 -26.42 -23.07
CA PRO A 47 10.96 -26.68 -24.45
C PRO A 47 9.79 -25.78 -24.84
N ARG A 48 9.77 -25.39 -26.13
CA ARG A 48 8.72 -24.54 -26.67
C ARG A 48 7.37 -25.28 -26.62
N PRO A 49 6.32 -24.69 -26.04
CA PRO A 49 5.02 -25.37 -25.95
C PRO A 49 4.34 -25.51 -27.31
N PHE A 50 3.68 -26.65 -27.55
CA PHE A 50 3.04 -26.95 -28.83
C PHE A 50 1.65 -26.32 -29.02
N THR A 51 0.96 -25.96 -27.93
CA THR A 51 -0.38 -25.37 -28.04
C THR A 51 -0.34 -23.85 -28.25
N LYS A 52 -1.24 -23.33 -29.08
CA LYS A 52 -1.33 -21.89 -29.43
C LYS A 52 -1.44 -20.97 -28.19
N ASN A 53 -2.17 -21.40 -27.16
CA ASN A 53 -2.34 -20.62 -25.93
C ASN A 53 -1.10 -20.64 -25.04
N GLN A 54 -0.42 -21.79 -24.91
CA GLN A 54 0.83 -21.88 -24.16
C GLN A 54 1.96 -21.12 -24.89
N MET A 55 2.03 -21.20 -26.22
CA MET A 55 2.97 -20.45 -27.04
C MET A 55 2.82 -18.93 -26.82
N ARG A 56 1.59 -18.40 -26.81
CA ARG A 56 1.35 -16.97 -26.51
C ARG A 56 1.84 -16.56 -25.13
N LYS A 57 1.61 -17.39 -24.10
CA LYS A 57 2.12 -17.13 -22.75
C LYS A 57 3.65 -17.16 -22.71
N TRP A 58 4.24 -18.10 -23.43
CA TRP A 58 5.68 -18.28 -23.55
C TRP A 58 6.34 -17.07 -24.23
N LEU A 59 5.85 -16.63 -25.39
CA LEU A 59 6.36 -15.44 -26.11
C LEU A 59 6.26 -14.17 -25.24
N LYS A 60 5.16 -14.00 -24.50
CA LYS A 60 5.02 -12.88 -23.55
C LYS A 60 6.07 -12.92 -22.44
N LYS A 61 6.38 -14.12 -21.91
CA LYS A 61 7.39 -14.29 -20.85
C LYS A 61 8.81 -14.04 -21.37
N VAL A 62 9.17 -14.54 -22.56
CA VAL A 62 10.46 -14.28 -23.22
C VAL A 62 10.65 -12.78 -23.48
N LYS A 63 9.64 -12.12 -24.06
CA LYS A 63 9.67 -10.68 -24.30
C LYS A 63 9.79 -9.87 -23.00
N TRP A 64 9.11 -10.30 -21.94
CA TRP A 64 9.25 -9.68 -20.63
C TRP A 64 10.67 -9.82 -20.10
N GLU A 65 11.26 -11.02 -20.08
CA GLU A 65 12.65 -11.22 -19.62
C GLU A 65 13.66 -10.39 -20.42
N ASN A 66 13.54 -10.36 -21.75
CA ASN A 66 14.40 -9.55 -22.62
C ASN A 66 14.28 -8.05 -22.33
N ARG A 67 13.06 -7.55 -22.08
CA ARG A 67 12.81 -6.12 -21.80
C ARG A 67 12.93 -5.76 -20.32
N LYS A 68 13.04 -6.72 -19.41
CA LYS A 68 13.05 -6.50 -17.96
C LYS A 68 14.26 -5.70 -17.51
N ALA A 69 15.44 -6.03 -18.05
CA ALA A 69 16.67 -5.31 -17.75
C ALA A 69 16.61 -3.86 -18.27
N GLU A 70 16.20 -3.69 -19.53
CA GLU A 70 16.04 -2.38 -20.17
C GLU A 70 15.00 -1.51 -19.43
N LYS A 71 13.82 -2.08 -19.12
CA LYS A 71 12.75 -1.39 -18.39
C LYS A 71 13.22 -0.96 -16.99
N ARG A 72 13.92 -1.84 -16.26
CA ARG A 72 14.51 -1.50 -14.95
C ARG A 72 15.57 -0.40 -15.06
N ALA A 73 16.41 -0.43 -16.10
CA ALA A 73 17.41 0.61 -16.32
C ALA A 73 16.75 1.97 -16.64
N LYS A 74 15.73 1.98 -17.50
CA LYS A 74 14.94 3.17 -17.85
C LYS A 74 14.18 3.73 -16.64
N GLU A 75 13.54 2.88 -15.84
CA GLU A 75 12.87 3.28 -14.60
C GLU A 75 13.87 3.85 -13.58
N LYS A 76 15.06 3.23 -13.44
CA LYS A 76 16.13 3.72 -12.56
C LYS A 76 16.68 5.07 -13.02
N ALA A 77 16.85 5.28 -14.33
CA ALA A 77 17.25 6.56 -14.91
C ALA A 77 16.19 7.64 -14.66
N ARG A 78 14.92 7.38 -14.97
CA ARG A 78 13.79 8.29 -14.69
C ARG A 78 13.67 8.63 -13.21
N ALA A 79 13.87 7.67 -12.31
CA ALA A 79 13.84 7.92 -10.87
C ALA A 79 15.04 8.76 -10.40
N LYS A 80 16.22 8.61 -11.03
CA LYS A 80 17.40 9.44 -10.75
C LYS A 80 17.19 10.87 -11.24
N GLU A 81 16.63 11.05 -12.42
CA GLU A 81 16.30 12.35 -13.01
C GLU A 81 15.25 13.08 -12.17
N ARG A 82 14.13 12.43 -11.83
CA ARG A 82 13.11 12.99 -10.92
C ARG A 82 13.70 13.44 -9.57
N ARG A 83 14.68 12.70 -9.05
CA ARG A 83 15.39 13.08 -7.81
C ARG A 83 16.33 14.26 -7.99
N ARG A 84 16.92 14.42 -9.17
CA ARG A 84 17.76 15.58 -9.51
C ARG A 84 16.88 16.81 -9.63
N GLU A 85 15.81 16.74 -10.43
CA GLU A 85 14.84 17.82 -10.62
C GLU A 85 14.22 18.28 -9.30
N ALA A 86 13.78 17.35 -8.44
CA ALA A 86 13.24 17.73 -7.14
C ALA A 86 14.29 18.39 -6.22
N ARG A 87 15.57 18.00 -6.33
CA ARG A 87 16.65 18.65 -5.56
C ARG A 87 16.94 20.06 -6.08
N GLU A 88 16.92 20.25 -7.40
CA GLU A 88 17.10 21.55 -8.05
C GLU A 88 15.92 22.49 -7.76
N ALA A 89 14.69 21.96 -7.74
CA ALA A 89 13.48 22.68 -7.40
C ALA A 89 13.25 22.82 -5.88
N ASN A 90 14.16 22.29 -5.04
CA ASN A 90 14.05 22.25 -3.59
C ASN A 90 12.72 21.65 -3.08
N ILE A 91 12.16 20.70 -3.82
CA ILE A 91 10.94 19.97 -3.51
C ILE A 91 11.32 18.78 -2.62
N ASP A 92 10.72 18.70 -1.44
CA ASP A 92 10.90 17.55 -0.55
C ASP A 92 10.20 16.31 -1.13
N LEU A 93 10.99 15.29 -1.50
CA LEU A 93 10.52 13.98 -1.96
C LEU A 93 10.17 13.03 -0.79
N GLY A 94 10.25 13.54 0.44
CA GLY A 94 10.00 12.80 1.65
C GLY A 94 11.19 11.96 2.11
N PRO A 95 11.07 11.32 3.28
CA PRO A 95 12.19 10.65 3.94
C PRO A 95 12.68 9.42 3.16
N ASN A 96 14.00 9.32 2.97
CA ASN A 96 14.65 8.18 2.34
C ASN A 96 14.37 6.87 3.12
N ARG A 97 14.20 5.72 2.44
CA ARG A 97 14.03 4.39 3.06
C ARG A 97 15.08 4.07 4.14
N LYS A 98 16.32 4.55 3.97
CA LYS A 98 17.37 4.43 5.00
C LYS A 98 17.11 5.31 6.23
N ALA A 99 16.64 6.54 6.04
CA ALA A 99 16.25 7.44 7.12
C ALA A 99 15.03 6.90 7.89
N LEU A 100 14.03 6.37 7.16
CA LEU A 100 12.86 5.69 7.73
C LEU A 100 13.24 4.50 8.62
N LYS A 101 14.28 3.73 8.24
CA LYS A 101 14.83 2.63 9.06
C LYS A 101 15.63 3.11 10.27
N LYS A 102 16.21 4.31 10.22
CA LYS A 102 17.07 4.87 11.27
C LYS A 102 16.31 5.71 12.31
N MET A 103 14.99 5.90 12.19
CA MET A 103 14.16 6.47 13.26
C MET A 103 14.12 5.51 14.46
N LYS A 104 15.23 5.34 15.19
CA LYS A 104 15.33 4.45 16.35
C LYS A 104 15.36 5.23 17.66
N LEU A 105 14.72 6.40 17.69
CA LEU A 105 14.45 7.09 18.95
C LEU A 105 12.97 6.89 19.24
N GLU A 106 12.69 6.06 20.26
CA GLU A 106 11.39 6.00 20.91
C GLU A 106 11.10 7.40 21.45
N ARG A 107 10.36 8.17 20.66
CA ARG A 107 9.79 9.42 21.14
C ARG A 107 8.83 9.06 22.27
N PRO A 108 8.74 9.87 23.34
CA PRO A 108 7.77 9.62 24.39
C PRO A 108 6.38 9.56 23.76
N LYS A 109 5.65 8.47 24.03
CA LYS A 109 4.29 8.29 23.55
C LYS A 109 3.37 9.23 24.31
N LYS A 110 2.39 9.81 23.62
CA LYS A 110 1.27 10.51 24.26
C LYS A 110 0.51 9.55 25.18
N SER A 111 -0.16 10.10 26.19
CA SER A 111 -1.04 9.34 27.09
C SER A 111 -2.29 8.80 26.38
N THR A 112 -2.70 9.40 25.27
CA THR A 112 -3.81 8.90 24.45
C THR A 112 -3.47 7.55 23.82
N ALA A 113 -4.40 6.60 23.93
CA ALA A 113 -4.29 5.28 23.35
C ALA A 113 -5.22 5.13 22.14
N VAL A 114 -4.73 4.47 21.09
CA VAL A 114 -5.52 4.00 19.95
C VAL A 114 -5.54 2.48 19.98
N VAL A 115 -6.73 1.91 19.96
CA VAL A 115 -6.96 0.48 20.13
C VAL A 115 -7.66 -0.06 18.88
N ILE A 116 -7.12 -1.14 18.30
CA ILE A 116 -7.82 -1.89 17.25
C ILE A 116 -8.52 -3.09 17.89
N ASP A 117 -9.85 -3.12 17.78
CA ASP A 117 -10.70 -4.20 18.28
C ASP A 117 -10.88 -5.29 17.22
N LEU A 118 -10.26 -6.45 17.44
CA LEU A 118 -10.35 -7.61 16.54
C LEU A 118 -11.45 -8.61 16.92
N SER A 119 -12.42 -8.22 17.75
CA SER A 119 -13.52 -9.10 18.15
C SER A 119 -14.47 -9.50 17.00
N PHE A 120 -14.32 -8.89 15.83
CA PHE A 120 -15.15 -9.15 14.62
C PHE A 120 -14.54 -10.17 13.64
N ASP A 121 -13.50 -10.91 14.04
CA ASP A 121 -12.85 -11.93 13.19
C ASP A 121 -13.82 -12.95 12.58
N HIS A 122 -14.93 -13.24 13.26
CA HIS A 122 -15.97 -14.18 12.82
C HIS A 122 -16.86 -13.63 11.68
N LEU A 123 -16.92 -12.30 11.50
CA LEU A 123 -17.66 -11.65 10.42
C LEU A 123 -16.86 -11.56 9.12
N MET A 124 -15.56 -11.87 9.16
CA MET A 124 -14.66 -11.71 8.03
C MET A 124 -14.16 -13.04 7.47
N MET A 125 -14.16 -13.14 6.14
CA MET A 125 -13.40 -14.17 5.44
C MET A 125 -11.89 -13.90 5.56
N GLU A 126 -11.07 -14.93 5.34
CA GLU A 126 -9.60 -14.85 5.44
C GLU A 126 -9.00 -13.71 4.57
N LYS A 127 -9.54 -13.52 3.36
CA LYS A 127 -9.10 -12.43 2.46
C LYS A 127 -9.31 -11.03 3.05
N ASP A 128 -10.36 -10.84 3.84
CA ASP A 128 -10.69 -9.55 4.46
C ASP A 128 -9.90 -9.35 5.74
N ARG A 129 -9.67 -10.40 6.54
CA ARG A 129 -8.74 -10.34 7.68
C ARG A 129 -7.33 -9.93 7.25
N PHE A 130 -6.82 -10.43 6.14
CA PHE A 130 -5.53 -9.95 5.60
C PHE A 130 -5.51 -8.47 5.23
N LYS A 131 -6.66 -7.89 4.87
CA LYS A 131 -6.73 -6.45 4.62
C LYS A 131 -6.67 -5.68 5.95
N VAL A 132 -7.34 -6.15 6.99
CA VAL A 132 -7.23 -5.59 8.35
C VAL A 132 -5.77 -5.64 8.83
N ILE A 133 -5.10 -6.78 8.73
CA ILE A 133 -3.69 -6.91 9.10
C ILE A 133 -2.81 -5.90 8.33
N LYS A 134 -2.99 -5.77 7.01
CA LYS A 134 -2.27 -4.75 6.22
C LYS A 134 -2.54 -3.31 6.69
N GLN A 135 -3.77 -3.01 7.11
CA GLN A 135 -4.10 -1.71 7.69
C GLN A 135 -3.40 -1.50 9.03
N ILE A 136 -3.35 -2.51 9.90
CA ILE A 136 -2.59 -2.47 11.16
C ILE A 136 -1.11 -2.20 10.88
N LEU A 137 -0.49 -2.91 9.93
CA LEU A 137 0.90 -2.66 9.50
C LEU A 137 1.12 -1.20 9.08
N ARG A 138 0.15 -0.64 8.34
CA ARG A 138 0.18 0.74 7.89
C ARG A 138 0.06 1.72 9.07
N CYS A 139 -0.88 1.50 9.98
CA CYS A 139 -1.08 2.28 11.19
C CYS A 139 0.18 2.30 12.06
N TYR A 140 0.74 1.12 12.36
CA TYR A 140 2.01 0.98 13.08
C TYR A 140 3.12 1.78 12.41
N SER A 141 3.29 1.61 11.10
CA SER A 141 4.32 2.32 10.34
C SER A 141 4.12 3.84 10.36
N ILE A 142 2.89 4.34 10.38
CA ILE A 142 2.60 5.79 10.50
C ILE A 142 2.91 6.25 11.91
N ASN A 143 2.40 5.56 12.93
CA ASN A 143 2.59 5.94 14.33
C ASN A 143 4.08 6.05 14.68
N ARG A 144 4.87 5.07 14.22
CA ARG A 144 6.34 5.05 14.40
C ARG A 144 7.10 6.17 13.69
N ARG A 145 6.45 6.89 12.79
CA ARG A 145 6.99 8.05 12.07
C ARG A 145 6.33 9.35 12.47
N SER A 146 5.31 9.28 13.32
CA SER A 146 4.60 10.43 13.83
C SER A 146 5.52 11.29 14.68
N GLU A 147 5.29 12.60 14.66
CA GLU A 147 6.01 13.50 15.55
C GLU A 147 5.63 13.27 17.00
N THR A 148 4.34 12.98 17.23
CA THR A 148 3.76 12.62 18.51
C THR A 148 3.13 11.23 18.40
N PRO A 149 3.88 10.15 18.66
CA PRO A 149 3.32 8.80 18.62
C PRO A 149 2.31 8.60 19.75
N VAL A 150 1.27 7.82 19.49
CA VAL A 150 0.26 7.38 20.47
C VAL A 150 0.62 6.00 21.01
N GLN A 151 0.03 5.64 22.15
CA GLN A 151 0.04 4.25 22.63
C GLN A 151 -0.84 3.42 21.68
N PHE A 152 -0.26 2.42 21.03
CA PHE A 152 -0.97 1.61 20.05
C PHE A 152 -1.23 0.21 20.60
N HIS A 153 -2.50 -0.19 20.58
CA HIS A 153 -2.98 -1.42 21.20
C HIS A 153 -3.80 -2.24 20.21
N ILE A 154 -3.77 -3.55 20.37
CA ILE A 154 -4.62 -4.50 19.65
C ILE A 154 -5.28 -5.39 20.69
N THR A 155 -6.62 -5.40 20.71
CA THR A 155 -7.43 -6.18 21.67
C THR A 155 -8.19 -7.29 20.97
N SER A 156 -8.66 -8.27 21.75
CA SER A 156 -9.28 -9.49 21.21
C SER A 156 -8.36 -10.20 20.21
N PHE A 157 -7.04 -10.18 20.46
CA PHE A 157 -6.02 -10.75 19.59
C PHE A 157 -5.95 -12.28 19.72
N GLY A 158 -6.96 -12.95 19.17
CA GLY A 158 -7.09 -14.40 19.22
C GLY A 158 -6.19 -15.16 18.25
N GLU A 159 -6.28 -16.49 18.28
CA GLU A 159 -5.43 -17.42 17.51
C GLU A 159 -5.49 -17.22 15.98
N LYS A 160 -6.66 -16.87 15.43
CA LYS A 160 -6.80 -16.58 13.99
C LYS A 160 -6.00 -15.33 13.60
N SER A 161 -6.18 -14.26 14.35
CA SER A 161 -5.44 -13.00 14.17
C SER A 161 -3.92 -13.17 14.37
N LYS A 162 -3.49 -13.98 15.35
CA LYS A 162 -2.07 -14.36 15.52
C LYS A 162 -1.52 -15.09 14.30
N THR A 163 -2.25 -16.08 13.78
CA THR A 163 -1.86 -16.85 12.59
C THR A 163 -1.76 -15.96 11.35
N ASP A 164 -2.68 -15.01 11.19
CA ASP A 164 -2.66 -14.09 10.07
C ASP A 164 -1.52 -13.06 10.20
N MET A 165 -1.19 -12.62 11.43
CA MET A 165 -0.09 -11.70 11.71
C MET A 165 1.30 -12.35 11.60
N SER A 166 1.45 -13.63 11.95
CA SER A 166 2.75 -14.34 11.94
C SER A 166 3.40 -14.43 10.56
N ARG A 167 2.61 -14.25 9.48
CA ARG A 167 3.11 -14.12 8.10
C ARG A 167 3.99 -12.88 7.89
N HIS A 168 3.94 -11.93 8.83
CA HIS A 168 4.75 -10.72 8.83
C HIS A 168 5.89 -10.84 9.85
N ASN A 169 7.10 -11.10 9.35
CA ASN A 169 8.29 -11.31 10.19
C ASN A 169 8.53 -10.15 11.17
N GLY A 170 8.74 -10.49 12.44
CA GLY A 170 9.19 -9.57 13.47
C GLY A 170 8.10 -8.70 14.11
N TYR A 171 6.81 -9.04 13.95
CA TYR A 171 5.72 -8.33 14.63
C TYR A 171 5.81 -8.41 16.16
N GLU A 172 6.37 -9.51 16.69
CA GLU A 172 6.62 -9.73 18.13
C GLU A 172 7.55 -8.67 18.74
N HIS A 173 8.39 -8.05 17.92
CA HIS A 173 9.34 -7.01 18.35
C HIS A 173 8.79 -5.60 18.09
N TRP A 174 7.51 -5.49 17.72
CA TRP A 174 6.88 -4.19 17.54
C TRP A 174 6.52 -3.60 18.88
N ASP A 175 6.69 -2.29 18.97
CA ASP A 175 6.32 -1.50 20.14
C ASP A 175 4.80 -1.22 20.17
N ILE A 176 4.03 -2.32 20.17
CA ILE A 176 2.57 -2.39 20.22
C ILE A 176 2.19 -3.30 21.39
N ASN A 177 1.13 -2.92 22.10
CA ASN A 177 0.57 -3.73 23.16
C ASN A 177 -0.49 -4.69 22.59
N PHE A 178 -0.19 -5.98 22.56
CA PHE A 178 -1.13 -7.02 22.13
C PHE A 178 -1.86 -7.60 23.34
N HIS A 179 -3.18 -7.66 23.26
CA HIS A 179 -4.07 -8.16 24.32
C HIS A 179 -5.01 -9.21 23.77
N GLU A 180 -5.04 -10.40 24.39
CA GLU A 180 -6.02 -11.44 24.05
C GLU A 180 -7.43 -11.09 24.55
N ALA A 181 -7.50 -10.38 25.68
CA ALA A 181 -8.74 -9.93 26.30
C ALA A 181 -9.43 -8.83 25.46
N PRO A 182 -10.77 -8.67 25.57
CA PRO A 182 -11.51 -7.58 24.95
C PRO A 182 -11.13 -6.22 25.57
N TYR A 183 -11.33 -5.14 24.81
CA TYR A 183 -10.96 -3.78 25.26
C TYR A 183 -11.64 -3.36 26.57
N LEU A 184 -12.84 -3.86 26.85
CA LEU A 184 -13.60 -3.58 28.08
C LEU A 184 -12.91 -4.12 29.35
N GLU A 185 -12.08 -5.15 29.23
CA GLU A 185 -11.32 -5.72 30.36
C GLU A 185 -9.93 -5.08 30.50
N VAL A 186 -9.41 -4.51 29.42
CA VAL A 186 -8.06 -3.93 29.37
C VAL A 186 -8.05 -2.48 29.84
N PHE A 187 -9.12 -1.73 29.56
CA PHE A 187 -9.19 -0.29 29.85
C PHE A 187 -10.36 0.06 30.77
N PRO A 188 -10.23 1.09 31.63
CA PRO A 188 -11.33 1.58 32.44
C PRO A 188 -12.50 2.05 31.58
N LYS A 189 -13.72 1.68 31.97
CA LYS A 189 -14.95 1.99 31.19
C LYS A 189 -15.18 3.48 31.00
N ASP A 190 -14.80 4.31 31.97
CA ASP A 190 -14.88 5.77 31.92
C ASP A 190 -13.81 6.43 31.03
N LYS A 191 -12.84 5.64 30.54
CA LYS A 191 -11.74 6.08 29.67
C LYS A 191 -11.80 5.46 28.27
N ILE A 192 -12.93 4.89 27.88
CA ILE A 192 -13.12 4.28 26.56
C ILE A 192 -14.04 5.15 25.70
N VAL A 193 -13.61 5.41 24.47
CA VAL A 193 -14.44 6.04 23.42
C VAL A 193 -14.39 5.16 22.18
N TYR A 194 -15.53 4.62 21.75
CA TYR A 194 -15.59 3.82 20.53
C TYR A 194 -15.87 4.70 19.31
N LEU A 195 -14.97 4.69 18.33
CA LEU A 195 -15.08 5.46 17.11
C LEU A 195 -15.92 4.69 16.08
N THR A 196 -17.08 5.23 15.71
CA THR A 196 -17.98 4.67 14.71
C THR A 196 -18.65 5.78 13.91
N SER A 197 -18.89 5.55 12.62
CA SER A 197 -19.59 6.50 11.74
C SER A 197 -21.06 6.71 12.12
N GLU A 198 -21.65 5.75 12.81
CA GLU A 198 -23.08 5.74 13.17
C GLU A 198 -23.35 6.42 14.52
N SER A 199 -22.35 7.04 15.15
CA SER A 199 -22.56 7.73 16.43
C SER A 199 -23.22 9.09 16.20
N ASP A 200 -24.23 9.43 17.02
CA ASP A 200 -24.81 10.77 17.07
C ASP A 200 -23.84 11.82 17.66
N ASN A 201 -22.78 11.38 18.34
CA ASN A 201 -21.81 12.25 18.98
C ASN A 201 -20.68 12.64 18.02
N VAL A 202 -20.38 13.93 17.93
CA VAL A 202 -19.25 14.44 17.15
C VAL A 202 -18.05 14.60 18.08
N ILE A 203 -16.93 13.97 17.74
CA ILE A 203 -15.66 14.19 18.44
C ILE A 203 -15.01 15.49 17.94
N GLU A 204 -14.89 16.47 18.83
CA GLU A 204 -14.24 17.74 18.50
C GLU A 204 -12.74 17.72 18.83
N GLN A 205 -12.36 17.05 19.92
CA GLN A 205 -10.99 17.00 20.42
C GLN A 205 -10.67 15.63 21.02
N PHE A 206 -9.40 15.26 21.00
CA PHE A 206 -8.91 14.04 21.65
C PHE A 206 -8.44 14.36 23.07
N GLU A 207 -8.90 13.55 24.02
CA GLU A 207 -8.55 13.63 25.43
C GLU A 207 -7.29 12.82 25.74
N GLU A 208 -6.56 13.30 26.73
CA GLU A 208 -5.43 12.59 27.31
C GLU A 208 -5.89 11.45 28.23
N ASN A 209 -5.09 10.39 28.33
CA ASN A 209 -5.42 9.19 29.12
C ASN A 209 -6.73 8.48 28.72
N THR A 210 -7.20 8.70 27.49
CA THR A 210 -8.41 8.06 26.91
C THR A 210 -8.02 7.07 25.82
N ALA A 211 -8.71 5.92 25.79
CA ALA A 211 -8.56 4.86 24.82
C ALA A 211 -9.63 4.97 23.72
N TYR A 212 -9.18 5.31 22.51
CA TYR A 212 -10.03 5.43 21.33
C TYR A 212 -10.03 4.12 20.56
N ILE A 213 -11.19 3.45 20.52
CA ILE A 213 -11.36 2.13 19.94
C ILE A 213 -11.79 2.25 18.48
N ILE A 214 -11.15 1.48 17.60
CA ILE A 214 -11.51 1.36 16.19
C ILE A 214 -11.81 -0.11 15.91
N GLY A 215 -12.97 -0.39 15.33
CA GLY A 215 -13.32 -1.74 14.88
C GLY A 215 -12.36 -2.23 13.79
N GLY A 216 -11.62 -3.31 14.06
CA GLY A 216 -10.73 -3.97 13.11
C GLY A 216 -11.51 -4.83 12.13
N LEU A 217 -12.35 -4.20 11.30
CA LEU A 217 -13.29 -4.84 10.41
C LEU A 217 -13.17 -4.32 8.97
N VAL A 218 -13.18 -5.23 8.00
CA VAL A 218 -13.35 -4.90 6.57
C VAL A 218 -14.66 -5.49 6.07
N ASP A 219 -15.67 -4.63 6.01
CA ASP A 219 -17.08 -5.00 5.78
C ASP A 219 -17.48 -4.92 4.28
N HIS A 220 -16.87 -4.02 3.50
CA HIS A 220 -17.39 -3.62 2.17
C HIS A 220 -18.81 -3.05 2.23
N ASN A 221 -19.17 -2.41 3.36
CA ASN A 221 -20.44 -1.72 3.56
C ASN A 221 -21.69 -2.62 3.62
N LYS A 222 -21.51 -3.91 3.94
CA LYS A 222 -22.58 -4.91 4.09
C LYS A 222 -23.19 -4.90 5.50
N HIS A 223 -22.47 -4.44 6.51
CA HIS A 223 -22.85 -4.45 7.94
C HIS A 223 -23.13 -3.03 8.48
N LYS A 224 -23.53 -2.10 7.60
CA LYS A 224 -23.81 -0.69 7.94
C LYS A 224 -24.77 -0.47 9.12
N VAL A 225 -25.62 -1.45 9.43
CA VAL A 225 -26.67 -1.32 10.45
C VAL A 225 -26.27 -1.97 11.78
N ASP A 226 -25.28 -2.86 11.80
CA ASP A 226 -25.08 -3.77 12.92
C ASP A 226 -24.00 -3.34 13.91
N LEU A 227 -23.01 -2.53 13.51
CA LEU A 227 -21.89 -2.21 14.40
C LEU A 227 -22.33 -1.41 15.63
N TYR A 228 -23.24 -0.44 15.47
CA TYR A 228 -23.78 0.33 16.61
C TYR A 228 -24.56 -0.58 17.57
N LEU A 229 -25.39 -1.49 17.05
CA LEU A 229 -26.16 -2.43 17.86
C LEU A 229 -25.26 -3.47 18.56
N LEU A 230 -24.24 -3.99 17.88
CA LEU A 230 -23.26 -4.91 18.45
C LEU A 230 -22.45 -4.29 19.59
N LEU A 231 -22.25 -2.97 19.56
CA LEU A 231 -21.55 -2.23 20.61
C LEU A 231 -22.44 -1.94 21.82
N HIS A 232 -23.75 -1.75 21.63
CA HIS A 232 -24.70 -1.57 22.73
C HIS A 232 -25.12 -2.89 23.41
N HIS A 233 -24.90 -4.03 22.76
CA HIS A 233 -25.17 -5.37 23.32
C HIS A 233 -23.96 -6.02 24.02
N LYS A 234 -22.79 -5.36 24.08
CA LYS A 234 -21.59 -5.80 24.79
C LYS A 234 -21.26 -4.88 25.96
#